data_AF-A0A7W2I693-F1
#
_entry.id   AF-A0A7W2I693-F1
#
_cell.length_a   1.000
_cell.length_b   1.000
_cell.length_c   1.000
_cell.angle_alpha   90.00
_cell.angle_beta   90.00
_cell.angle_gamma   90.00
#
_symmetry.space_group_name_H-M   'P 1'
#
loop_
_entity.id
_entity.type
_entity.pdbx_description
1 polymer ?
#
loop_
_entity_poly.entity_id
_entity_poly.type
_entity_poly.pdbx_seq_one_letter_code
_entity_poly.pdbx_strand_id
1 'polypeptide(L)'
;MTVFIDTSGTPDIAFGDLFTATGSDSGLGEINVPTDSTVFQVTYIETAGAPATADRINQLVNTDFGVPIVISALNDGTDPITGIDLKTVAGETYIDSSSGSAIVRVVYDSSQCLGSGFFAFDVNGKQISFPGPVILYHELSHALRAATGTTQTNDEIPAETDENVLRSQEGLCLRDVNNHGGGCGAGDTCGGTVNGCFIVSATTGSPESEEVRRLRALRELVAGTTQLGATLIDRIYEEYYQFSPAIAGRLGQDALARQAVLLVAVRPLLAWYTLAGVLAFDGEGFGAEQAMRDLERACPRYLGRTSVAGVLAGLRAGKPLPDKMPPLLHSFAEDVRKAAALPHAGWAILDPLARAWGAAGARRDVRAEVAQWLADAPLDKLAQPADAMLDGELSALAGLFDFRPEARRALGARLTQAWPQAISALARHGFI
;
A
#
# COMPACT_ATOMS: atom_id res chain seq x y z
N MET A 1 -11.31 -23.95 -9.75
CA MET A 1 -10.66 -22.79 -9.11
C MET A 1 -11.72 -22.08 -8.32
N THR A 2 -11.43 -21.81 -7.06
CA THR A 2 -12.46 -21.51 -6.07
C THR A 2 -12.25 -20.21 -5.32
N VAL A 3 -11.09 -19.57 -5.44
CA VAL A 3 -10.79 -18.35 -4.67
C VAL A 3 -10.92 -17.11 -5.53
N PHE A 4 -11.65 -16.13 -5.02
CA PHE A 4 -11.90 -14.83 -5.62
C PHE A 4 -11.60 -13.72 -4.63
N ILE A 5 -11.18 -12.56 -5.13
CA ILE A 5 -11.02 -11.33 -4.35
C ILE A 5 -12.12 -10.37 -4.76
N ASP A 6 -12.87 -9.87 -3.78
CA ASP A 6 -13.94 -8.89 -3.94
C ASP A 6 -13.38 -7.49 -4.21
N THR A 7 -13.88 -6.86 -5.28
CA THR A 7 -13.48 -5.52 -5.71
C THR A 7 -14.14 -4.39 -4.91
N SER A 8 -15.17 -4.69 -4.11
CA SER A 8 -15.84 -3.69 -3.27
C SER A 8 -15.05 -3.29 -2.02
N GLY A 9 -14.06 -4.10 -1.65
CA GLY A 9 -13.11 -3.84 -0.58
C GLY A 9 -11.80 -3.20 -1.08
N THR A 10 -10.68 -3.65 -0.52
CA THR A 10 -9.31 -3.29 -0.90
C THR A 10 -8.62 -4.49 -1.56
N PRO A 11 -8.97 -4.84 -2.81
CA PRO A 11 -8.53 -6.06 -3.47
C PRO A 11 -6.99 -6.21 -3.49
N ASP A 12 -6.27 -5.10 -3.64
CA ASP A 12 -4.81 -5.08 -3.61
C ASP A 12 -4.22 -5.50 -2.25
N ILE A 13 -4.90 -5.16 -1.15
CA ILE A 13 -4.47 -5.57 0.20
C ILE A 13 -4.71 -7.07 0.38
N ALA A 14 -5.88 -7.56 -0.04
CA ALA A 14 -6.17 -9.00 -0.04
C ALA A 14 -5.14 -9.80 -0.84
N PHE A 15 -4.80 -9.32 -2.04
CA PHE A 15 -3.76 -9.94 -2.88
C PHE A 15 -2.40 -9.91 -2.20
N GLY A 16 -2.02 -8.77 -1.61
CA GLY A 16 -0.75 -8.62 -0.90
C GLY A 16 -0.62 -9.51 0.35
N ASP A 17 -1.72 -9.70 1.06
CA ASP A 17 -1.79 -10.58 2.22
C ASP A 17 -1.73 -12.06 1.80
N LEU A 18 -2.39 -12.44 0.71
CA LEU A 18 -2.23 -13.77 0.08
C LEU A 18 -0.79 -14.00 -0.39
N PHE A 19 -0.17 -12.99 -1.02
CA PHE A 19 1.21 -13.07 -1.46
C PHE A 19 2.16 -13.33 -0.29
N THR A 20 1.96 -12.64 0.83
CA THR A 20 2.69 -12.91 2.07
C THR A 20 2.44 -14.33 2.57
N ALA A 21 1.19 -14.79 2.58
CA ALA A 21 0.83 -16.15 2.99
C ALA A 21 1.52 -17.23 2.12
N THR A 22 1.78 -16.97 0.84
CA THR A 22 2.55 -17.89 -0.02
C THR A 22 4.07 -17.85 0.21
N GLY A 23 4.57 -17.04 1.14
CA GLY A 23 6.01 -16.79 1.29
C GLY A 23 6.58 -15.91 0.19
N SER A 24 5.75 -15.01 -0.36
CA SER A 24 6.08 -14.16 -1.51
C SER A 24 6.40 -14.97 -2.79
N ASP A 25 5.66 -16.06 -3.04
CA ASP A 25 5.85 -16.88 -4.23
C ASP A 25 5.35 -16.15 -5.48
N SER A 26 6.25 -15.96 -6.46
CA SER A 26 5.96 -15.30 -7.74
C SER A 26 4.93 -16.01 -8.61
N GLY A 27 4.59 -17.26 -8.29
CA GLY A 27 3.55 -18.01 -8.99
C GLY A 27 2.14 -17.51 -8.71
N LEU A 28 1.93 -16.67 -7.69
CA LEU A 28 0.62 -16.12 -7.32
C LEU A 28 0.26 -14.97 -8.28
N GLY A 29 -0.98 -14.97 -8.76
CA GLY A 29 -1.49 -13.93 -9.63
C GLY A 29 -3.01 -13.84 -9.59
N GLU A 30 -3.57 -12.93 -10.38
CA GLU A 30 -5.00 -12.72 -10.49
C GLU A 30 -5.40 -12.48 -11.95
N ILE A 31 -6.64 -12.84 -12.29
CA ILE A 31 -7.23 -12.60 -13.61
C ILE A 31 -8.63 -12.02 -13.45
N ASN A 32 -9.00 -11.15 -14.41
CA ASN A 32 -10.37 -10.65 -14.51
C ASN A 32 -11.34 -11.80 -14.81
N VAL A 33 -12.49 -11.80 -14.14
CA VAL A 33 -13.60 -12.70 -14.48
C VAL A 33 -14.48 -11.98 -15.52
N PRO A 34 -14.49 -12.41 -16.80
CA PRO A 34 -15.15 -11.63 -17.86
C PRO A 34 -16.66 -11.45 -17.66
N THR A 35 -17.29 -12.35 -16.92
CA THR A 35 -18.72 -12.37 -16.64
C THR A 35 -19.08 -11.69 -15.33
N ASP A 36 -18.09 -11.30 -14.52
CA ASP A 36 -18.30 -10.73 -13.21
C ASP A 36 -17.19 -9.73 -12.87
N SER A 37 -17.49 -8.44 -13.04
CA SER A 37 -16.54 -7.36 -12.73
C SER A 37 -16.42 -7.08 -11.23
N THR A 38 -17.19 -7.76 -10.37
CA THR A 38 -17.16 -7.54 -8.93
C THR A 38 -16.06 -8.32 -8.23
N VAL A 39 -15.40 -9.24 -8.94
CA VAL A 39 -14.35 -10.09 -8.39
C VAL A 39 -13.16 -10.26 -9.34
N PHE A 40 -11.99 -10.47 -8.77
CA PHE A 40 -10.84 -11.06 -9.45
C PHE A 40 -10.73 -12.54 -9.07
N GLN A 41 -10.36 -13.39 -10.03
CA GLN A 41 -10.06 -14.79 -9.75
C GLN A 41 -8.58 -14.92 -9.41
N VAL A 42 -8.29 -15.52 -8.25
CA VAL A 42 -6.92 -15.83 -7.86
C VAL A 42 -6.43 -17.02 -8.67
N THR A 43 -5.19 -16.94 -9.15
CA THR A 43 -4.49 -18.01 -9.85
C THR A 43 -3.19 -18.30 -9.12
N TYR A 44 -2.78 -19.56 -9.09
CA TYR A 44 -1.54 -19.91 -8.44
C TYR A 44 -0.83 -21.08 -9.10
N ILE A 45 0.44 -20.90 -9.43
CA ILE A 45 1.35 -21.97 -9.85
C ILE A 45 2.46 -22.03 -8.81
N GLU A 46 2.30 -22.88 -7.81
CA GLU A 46 3.27 -23.00 -6.72
C GLU A 46 4.67 -23.35 -7.24
N THR A 47 5.66 -22.59 -6.78
CA THR A 47 7.07 -22.78 -7.15
C THR A 47 7.70 -23.88 -6.29
N ALA A 48 8.59 -24.68 -6.87
CA ALA A 48 9.28 -25.73 -6.13
C ALA A 48 10.07 -25.15 -4.94
N GLY A 49 9.80 -25.66 -3.73
CA GLY A 49 10.44 -25.22 -2.49
C GLY A 49 9.73 -24.07 -1.77
N ALA A 50 8.51 -23.72 -2.21
CA ALA A 50 7.62 -22.83 -1.47
C ALA A 50 7.30 -23.40 -0.06
N PRO A 51 6.96 -22.53 0.91
CA PRO A 51 6.70 -22.97 2.29
C PRO A 51 5.36 -23.71 2.43
N ALA A 52 5.15 -24.39 3.56
CA ALA A 52 3.92 -25.17 3.79
C ALA A 52 2.61 -24.36 3.74
N THR A 53 2.69 -23.04 3.93
CA THR A 53 1.52 -22.16 3.76
C THR A 53 1.18 -21.96 2.27
N ALA A 54 2.17 -21.99 1.38
CA ALA A 54 1.94 -22.00 -0.07
C ALA A 54 1.18 -23.25 -0.50
N ASP A 55 1.50 -24.44 0.02
CA ASP A 55 0.76 -25.67 -0.27
C ASP A 55 -0.74 -25.50 0.04
N ARG A 56 -1.06 -24.80 1.14
CA ARG A 56 -2.45 -24.52 1.54
C ARG A 56 -3.14 -23.54 0.61
N ILE A 57 -2.47 -22.45 0.23
CA ILE A 57 -3.01 -21.50 -0.76
C ILE A 57 -3.19 -22.20 -2.11
N ASN A 58 -2.25 -23.05 -2.52
CA ASN A 58 -2.34 -23.87 -3.72
C ASN A 58 -3.55 -24.79 -3.69
N GLN A 59 -3.78 -25.48 -2.56
CA GLN A 59 -4.97 -26.30 -2.37
C GLN A 59 -6.26 -25.46 -2.51
N LEU A 60 -6.33 -24.30 -1.86
CA LEU A 60 -7.50 -23.42 -1.90
C LEU A 60 -7.78 -22.90 -3.31
N VAL A 61 -6.76 -22.48 -4.04
CA VAL A 61 -6.88 -21.87 -5.38
C VAL A 61 -7.18 -22.91 -6.46
N ASN A 62 -6.48 -24.05 -6.43
CA ASN A 62 -6.47 -25.02 -7.53
C ASN A 62 -7.39 -26.23 -7.33
N THR A 63 -8.00 -26.39 -6.15
CA THR A 63 -9.07 -27.39 -5.97
C THR A 63 -10.41 -26.82 -6.44
N ASP A 64 -11.32 -27.69 -6.87
CA ASP A 64 -12.73 -27.32 -7.06
C ASP A 64 -13.56 -27.94 -5.93
N PHE A 65 -13.99 -27.09 -4.99
CA PHE A 65 -14.83 -27.49 -3.86
C PHE A 65 -16.33 -27.44 -4.19
N GLY A 66 -16.72 -26.98 -5.39
CA GLY A 66 -18.13 -26.76 -5.75
C GLY A 66 -18.79 -25.58 -5.04
N VAL A 67 -18.02 -24.81 -4.26
CA VAL A 67 -18.44 -23.58 -3.58
C VAL A 67 -17.35 -22.52 -3.76
N PRO A 68 -17.67 -21.31 -4.24
CA PRO A 68 -16.71 -20.22 -4.33
C PRO A 68 -16.35 -19.70 -2.93
N ILE A 69 -15.09 -19.33 -2.77
CA ILE A 69 -14.51 -18.65 -1.63
C ILE A 69 -14.22 -17.21 -2.08
N VAL A 70 -14.82 -16.23 -1.43
CA VAL A 70 -14.68 -14.81 -1.79
C VAL A 70 -14.03 -14.06 -0.62
N ILE A 71 -12.90 -13.42 -0.88
CA ILE A 71 -12.13 -12.65 0.09
C ILE A 71 -12.46 -11.16 -0.07
N SER A 72 -12.90 -10.52 1.02
CA SER A 72 -13.18 -9.08 1.06
C SER A 72 -12.34 -8.43 2.17
N ALA A 73 -11.28 -7.74 1.75
CA ALA A 73 -10.49 -6.88 2.63
C ALA A 73 -11.23 -5.54 2.81
N LEU A 74 -11.74 -5.23 4.00
CA LEU A 74 -12.57 -4.04 4.22
C LEU A 74 -11.76 -2.94 4.93
N ASN A 75 -11.84 -1.70 4.45
CA ASN A 75 -11.18 -0.56 5.08
C ASN A 75 -12.18 0.15 6.00
N ASP A 76 -11.91 0.15 7.31
CA ASP A 76 -12.87 0.56 8.36
C ASP A 76 -14.17 -0.25 8.27
N GLY A 77 -14.08 -1.54 8.60
CA GLY A 77 -15.06 -2.50 8.13
C GLY A 77 -16.05 -2.96 9.18
N THR A 78 -17.28 -2.45 9.15
CA THR A 78 -18.43 -3.31 9.42
C THR A 78 -18.67 -4.15 8.16
N ASP A 79 -18.79 -5.48 8.28
CA ASP A 79 -19.16 -6.32 7.14
C ASP A 79 -20.55 -5.88 6.62
N PRO A 80 -20.67 -5.46 5.35
CA PRO A 80 -21.95 -4.98 4.80
C PRO A 80 -23.03 -6.06 4.75
N ILE A 81 -22.68 -7.33 4.87
CA ILE A 81 -23.62 -8.46 4.77
C ILE A 81 -24.11 -8.90 6.15
N THR A 82 -23.20 -9.18 7.08
CA THR A 82 -23.58 -9.62 8.45
C THR A 82 -23.86 -8.45 9.39
N GLY A 83 -23.32 -7.27 9.10
CA GLY A 83 -23.36 -6.12 10.00
C GLY A 83 -22.36 -6.20 11.16
N ILE A 84 -21.44 -7.17 11.14
CA ILE A 84 -20.43 -7.35 12.20
C ILE A 84 -19.35 -6.28 12.09
N ASP A 85 -19.01 -5.65 13.21
CA ASP A 85 -17.89 -4.72 13.30
C ASP A 85 -16.56 -5.49 13.38
N LEU A 86 -15.81 -5.51 12.28
CA LEU A 86 -14.53 -6.22 12.19
C LEU A 86 -13.46 -5.63 13.11
N LYS A 87 -13.64 -4.43 13.67
CA LYS A 87 -12.76 -3.91 14.74
C LYS A 87 -12.84 -4.73 16.02
N THR A 88 -13.90 -5.53 16.19
CA THR A 88 -14.08 -6.39 17.37
C THR A 88 -13.56 -7.81 17.18
N VAL A 89 -13.45 -8.28 15.94
CA VAL A 89 -13.10 -9.68 15.62
C VAL A 89 -11.90 -9.84 14.67
N ALA A 90 -11.39 -8.76 14.10
CA ALA A 90 -10.35 -8.70 13.06
C ALA A 90 -10.73 -9.33 11.71
N GLY A 91 -11.35 -10.51 11.71
CA GLY A 91 -11.84 -11.22 10.55
C GLY A 91 -13.04 -12.10 10.88
N GLU A 92 -13.74 -12.56 9.85
CA GLU A 92 -14.81 -13.55 9.97
C GLU A 92 -14.92 -14.38 8.69
N THR A 93 -15.24 -15.67 8.87
CA THR A 93 -15.57 -16.57 7.79
C THR A 93 -16.96 -17.17 7.98
N TYR A 94 -17.80 -17.10 6.94
CA TYR A 94 -19.16 -17.64 6.99
C TYR A 94 -19.66 -18.09 5.61
N ILE A 95 -20.75 -18.87 5.61
CA ILE A 95 -21.44 -19.28 4.37
C ILE A 95 -22.60 -18.33 4.11
N ASP A 96 -22.51 -17.56 3.04
CA ASP A 96 -23.61 -16.74 2.51
C ASP A 96 -24.43 -17.57 1.51
N SER A 97 -25.72 -17.69 1.76
CA SER A 97 -26.68 -18.35 0.85
C SER A 97 -27.77 -17.39 0.34
N SER A 98 -27.62 -16.09 0.57
CA SER A 98 -28.62 -15.06 0.24
C SER A 98 -28.85 -14.91 -1.28
N SER A 99 -27.85 -15.23 -2.09
CA SER A 99 -27.91 -15.19 -3.56
C SER A 99 -28.54 -16.45 -4.18
N GLY A 100 -28.94 -17.43 -3.37
CA GLY A 100 -29.48 -18.72 -3.82
C GLY A 100 -28.42 -19.77 -4.19
N SER A 101 -27.14 -19.41 -4.14
CA SER A 101 -26.00 -20.34 -4.16
C SER A 101 -25.13 -20.09 -2.94
N ALA A 102 -24.58 -21.15 -2.35
CA ALA A 102 -23.66 -21.00 -1.23
C ALA A 102 -22.36 -20.33 -1.72
N ILE A 103 -21.86 -19.38 -0.94
CA ILE A 103 -20.56 -18.72 -1.11
C ILE A 103 -19.89 -18.73 0.26
N VAL A 104 -18.67 -19.22 0.35
CA VAL A 104 -17.85 -19.05 1.55
C VAL A 104 -17.24 -17.65 1.50
N ARG A 105 -17.61 -16.78 2.44
CA ARG A 105 -17.09 -15.43 2.54
C ARG A 105 -16.00 -15.39 3.59
N VAL A 106 -14.91 -14.72 3.25
CA VAL A 106 -13.80 -14.39 4.13
C VAL A 106 -13.71 -12.87 4.16
N VAL A 107 -14.09 -12.25 5.27
CA VAL A 107 -14.04 -10.80 5.45
C VAL A 107 -13.01 -10.47 6.53
N TYR A 108 -12.24 -9.40 6.35
CA TYR A 108 -11.30 -8.96 7.39
C TYR A 108 -10.99 -7.47 7.33
N ASP A 109 -10.60 -6.90 8.47
CA ASP A 109 -10.27 -5.48 8.59
C ASP A 109 -8.85 -5.19 8.07
N SER A 110 -8.81 -4.76 6.82
CA SER A 110 -7.60 -4.33 6.11
C SER A 110 -7.01 -3.03 6.66
N SER A 111 -7.80 -2.23 7.40
CA SER A 111 -7.31 -1.01 8.04
C SER A 111 -6.47 -1.28 9.29
N GLN A 112 -6.47 -2.52 9.79
CA GLN A 112 -5.79 -2.92 11.02
C GLN A 112 -6.28 -2.09 12.21
N CYS A 113 -7.59 -2.08 12.45
CA CYS A 113 -8.25 -1.26 13.45
C CYS A 113 -7.87 0.23 13.32
N LEU A 114 -8.12 0.81 12.14
CA LEU A 114 -7.80 2.20 11.82
C LEU A 114 -6.31 2.53 12.08
N GLY A 115 -5.43 1.58 11.78
CA GLY A 115 -3.99 1.68 12.01
C GLY A 115 -3.55 1.47 13.46
N SER A 116 -4.43 1.09 14.38
CA SER A 116 -4.05 0.74 15.77
C SER A 116 -3.36 -0.63 15.86
N GLY A 117 -3.50 -1.46 14.84
CA GLY A 117 -3.14 -2.87 14.84
C GLY A 117 -4.21 -3.75 15.50
N PHE A 118 -4.10 -5.05 15.28
CA PHE A 118 -4.73 -6.06 16.11
C PHE A 118 -3.67 -6.79 16.93
N PHE A 119 -4.07 -7.26 18.11
CA PHE A 119 -3.29 -8.17 18.92
C PHE A 119 -4.07 -9.46 19.18
N ALA A 120 -3.31 -10.54 19.35
CA ALA A 120 -3.72 -11.80 19.97
C ALA A 120 -2.83 -12.07 21.19
N PHE A 121 -2.90 -13.26 21.78
CA PHE A 121 -2.08 -13.63 22.93
C PHE A 121 -1.18 -14.84 22.67
N ASP A 122 0.04 -14.81 23.20
CA ASP A 122 0.89 -15.99 23.31
C ASP A 122 0.53 -16.85 24.54
N VAL A 123 1.22 -17.98 24.70
CA VAL A 123 1.02 -18.94 25.81
C VAL A 123 1.34 -18.37 27.19
N ASN A 124 1.99 -17.21 27.27
CA ASN A 124 2.28 -16.50 28.51
C ASN A 124 1.27 -15.36 28.77
N GLY A 125 0.26 -15.20 27.92
CA GLY A 125 -0.70 -14.10 27.99
C GLY A 125 -0.13 -12.75 27.54
N LYS A 126 1.00 -12.73 26.84
CA LYS A 126 1.58 -11.51 26.27
C LYS A 126 0.85 -11.14 24.98
N GLN A 127 0.56 -9.85 24.79
CA GLN A 127 0.02 -9.35 23.53
C GLN A 127 1.04 -9.49 22.39
N ILE A 128 0.60 -10.14 21.32
CA ILE A 128 1.38 -10.39 20.11
C ILE A 128 0.64 -9.82 18.91
N SER A 129 1.39 -9.29 17.93
CA SER A 129 0.81 -8.69 16.74
C SER A 129 -0.07 -9.69 15.96
N PHE A 130 -1.21 -9.25 15.45
CA PHE A 130 -2.10 -10.07 14.61
C PHE A 130 -2.33 -9.33 13.27
N PRO A 131 -1.33 -9.37 12.38
CA PRO A 131 -1.32 -8.55 11.17
C PRO A 131 -2.24 -9.12 10.06
N GLY A 132 -2.57 -8.29 9.07
CA GLY A 132 -3.43 -8.64 7.91
C GLY A 132 -3.18 -10.01 7.29
N PRO A 133 -1.95 -10.36 6.87
CA PRO A 133 -1.65 -11.69 6.31
C PRO A 133 -2.00 -12.85 7.24
N VAL A 134 -1.83 -12.66 8.55
CA VAL A 134 -2.07 -13.68 9.56
C VAL A 134 -3.57 -13.79 9.85
N ILE A 135 -4.30 -12.68 9.88
CA ILE A 135 -5.77 -12.68 9.94
C ILE A 135 -6.35 -13.38 8.71
N LEU A 136 -5.93 -12.99 7.51
CA LEU A 136 -6.44 -13.58 6.28
C LEU A 136 -6.14 -15.08 6.22
N TYR A 137 -4.93 -15.51 6.56
CA TYR A 137 -4.57 -16.93 6.55
C TYR A 137 -5.34 -17.74 7.60
N HIS A 138 -5.63 -17.15 8.77
CA HIS A 138 -6.52 -17.71 9.77
C HIS A 138 -7.93 -17.93 9.19
N GLU A 139 -8.53 -16.89 8.59
CA GLU A 139 -9.87 -17.00 7.99
C GLU A 139 -9.92 -17.99 6.83
N LEU A 140 -8.87 -18.05 6.01
CA LEU A 140 -8.77 -19.04 4.94
C LEU A 140 -8.69 -20.49 5.47
N SER A 141 -8.23 -20.69 6.69
CA SER A 141 -8.27 -21.99 7.37
C SER A 141 -9.71 -22.40 7.69
N HIS A 142 -10.53 -21.48 8.19
CA HIS A 142 -11.98 -21.70 8.32
C HIS A 142 -12.64 -21.95 6.97
N ALA A 143 -12.28 -21.15 5.95
CA ALA A 143 -12.86 -21.25 4.62
C ALA A 143 -12.59 -22.62 3.98
N LEU A 144 -11.36 -23.13 4.12
CA LEU A 144 -11.00 -24.47 3.66
C LEU A 144 -11.90 -25.52 4.31
N ARG A 145 -12.06 -25.48 5.64
CA ARG A 145 -12.89 -26.45 6.37
C ARG A 145 -14.37 -26.32 6.06
N ALA A 146 -14.88 -25.10 5.86
CA ALA A 146 -16.24 -24.87 5.39
C ALA A 146 -16.44 -25.49 3.98
N ALA A 147 -15.50 -25.25 3.06
CA ALA A 147 -15.55 -25.76 1.70
C ALA A 147 -15.41 -27.29 1.62
N THR A 148 -14.67 -27.92 2.53
CA THR A 148 -14.54 -29.38 2.60
C THR A 148 -15.59 -30.06 3.48
N GLY A 149 -16.45 -29.30 4.16
CA GLY A 149 -17.44 -29.83 5.10
C GLY A 149 -16.82 -30.48 6.35
N THR A 150 -15.66 -29.99 6.79
CA THR A 150 -14.90 -30.52 7.95
C THR A 150 -14.81 -29.55 9.12
N THR A 151 -15.70 -28.55 9.17
CA THR A 151 -15.80 -27.59 10.29
C THR A 151 -16.06 -28.30 11.62
N GLN A 152 -15.40 -27.84 12.67
CA GLN A 152 -15.54 -28.37 14.04
C GLN A 152 -16.37 -27.45 14.93
N THR A 153 -16.86 -27.97 16.07
CA THR A 153 -17.61 -27.17 17.05
C THR A 153 -16.78 -26.01 17.63
N ASN A 154 -15.47 -26.23 17.83
CA ASN A 154 -14.51 -25.17 18.10
C ASN A 154 -13.47 -25.15 16.98
N ASP A 155 -13.81 -24.48 15.88
CA ASP A 155 -12.96 -24.43 14.69
C ASP A 155 -11.78 -23.45 14.83
N GLU A 156 -11.75 -22.64 15.89
CA GLU A 156 -10.65 -21.71 16.20
C GLU A 156 -9.34 -22.44 16.46
N ILE A 157 -9.35 -23.53 17.24
CA ILE A 157 -8.14 -24.29 17.58
C ILE A 157 -7.39 -24.76 16.32
N PRO A 158 -8.02 -25.43 15.34
CA PRO A 158 -7.32 -25.78 14.10
C PRO A 158 -6.96 -24.55 13.25
N ALA A 159 -7.75 -23.46 13.27
CA ALA A 159 -7.41 -22.23 12.56
C ALA A 159 -6.17 -21.56 13.14
N GLU A 160 -6.09 -21.40 14.45
CA GLU A 160 -4.94 -20.86 15.17
C GLU A 160 -3.70 -21.78 15.07
N THR A 161 -3.91 -23.09 14.95
CA THR A 161 -2.83 -24.05 14.66
C THR A 161 -2.24 -23.81 13.27
N ASP A 162 -3.09 -23.61 12.27
CA ASP A 162 -2.65 -23.28 10.91
C ASP A 162 -2.02 -21.87 10.87
N GLU A 163 -2.63 -20.89 11.51
CA GLU A 163 -2.12 -19.53 11.70
C GLU A 163 -0.68 -19.56 12.21
N ASN A 164 -0.40 -20.39 13.21
CA ASN A 164 0.95 -20.55 13.77
C ASN A 164 2.00 -21.06 12.76
N VAL A 165 1.59 -21.74 11.68
CA VAL A 165 2.51 -22.10 10.57
C VAL A 165 2.99 -20.84 9.85
N LEU A 166 2.06 -19.92 9.51
CA LEU A 166 2.42 -18.64 8.90
C LEU A 166 3.22 -17.77 9.86
N ARG A 167 2.82 -17.72 11.14
CA ARG A 167 3.56 -16.96 12.16
C ARG A 167 5.00 -17.45 12.28
N SER A 168 5.22 -18.77 12.30
CA SER A 168 6.56 -19.35 12.31
C SER A 168 7.34 -19.00 11.04
N GLN A 169 6.71 -18.98 9.87
CA GLN A 169 7.35 -18.59 8.62
C GLN A 169 7.82 -17.14 8.64
N GLU A 170 6.99 -16.22 9.13
CA GLU A 170 7.29 -14.78 9.18
C GLU A 170 8.12 -14.38 10.42
N GLY A 171 8.52 -15.36 11.25
CA GLY A 171 9.29 -15.14 12.47
C GLY A 171 8.52 -14.43 13.58
N LEU A 172 7.18 -14.49 13.56
CA LEU A 172 6.29 -13.87 14.54
C LEU A 172 6.16 -14.71 15.81
N CYS A 173 5.75 -14.07 16.90
CA CYS A 173 5.36 -14.78 18.12
C CYS A 173 4.22 -15.76 17.80
N LEU A 174 4.26 -16.97 18.36
CA LEU A 174 3.18 -17.94 18.21
C LEU A 174 1.99 -17.58 19.12
N ARG A 175 0.79 -17.74 18.59
CA ARG A 175 -0.48 -17.59 19.31
C ARG A 175 -0.75 -18.80 20.18
N ASP A 176 -1.29 -18.57 21.38
CA ASP A 176 -1.86 -19.66 22.19
C ASP A 176 -3.18 -20.11 21.57
N VAL A 177 -3.18 -21.34 21.05
CA VAL A 177 -4.36 -21.95 20.42
C VAL A 177 -5.52 -22.22 21.40
N ASN A 178 -5.33 -21.95 22.70
CA ASN A 178 -6.38 -22.04 23.71
C ASN A 178 -6.88 -20.65 24.16
N ASN A 179 -6.36 -19.58 23.56
CA ASN A 179 -6.74 -18.20 23.86
C ASN A 179 -7.19 -17.49 22.60
N HIS A 180 -8.50 -17.57 22.36
CA HIS A 180 -9.20 -16.90 21.25
C HIS A 180 -9.41 -15.39 21.49
N GLY A 181 -8.83 -14.85 22.56
CA GLY A 181 -8.91 -13.43 22.87
C GLY A 181 -8.05 -12.59 21.94
N GLY A 182 -8.49 -11.37 21.70
CA GLY A 182 -7.76 -10.38 20.92
C GLY A 182 -8.47 -9.04 20.93
N GLY A 183 -7.96 -8.10 20.15
CA GLY A 183 -8.62 -6.82 19.94
C GLY A 183 -7.72 -5.79 19.29
N CYS A 184 -8.22 -4.56 19.23
CA CYS A 184 -7.47 -3.43 18.72
C CYS A 184 -6.29 -3.05 19.62
N GLY A 185 -5.12 -2.91 19.03
CA GLY A 185 -3.92 -2.44 19.69
C GLY A 185 -2.67 -3.11 19.16
N ALA A 186 -1.53 -2.53 19.55
CA ALA A 186 -0.23 -3.08 19.19
C ALA A 186 0.05 -4.40 19.93
N GLY A 187 0.81 -5.27 19.28
CA GLY A 187 1.37 -6.46 19.90
C GLY A 187 2.83 -6.67 19.47
N ASP A 188 3.54 -7.52 20.19
CA ASP A 188 4.94 -7.83 19.86
C ASP A 188 5.03 -8.69 18.58
N THR A 189 6.03 -8.43 17.73
CA THR A 189 6.33 -9.26 16.56
C THR A 189 7.37 -10.34 16.85
N CYS A 190 7.93 -10.39 18.07
CA CYS A 190 9.05 -11.26 18.47
C CYS A 190 10.29 -11.14 17.56
N GLY A 191 10.48 -9.96 16.96
CA GLY A 191 11.56 -9.72 16.00
C GLY A 191 11.27 -10.21 14.58
N GLY A 192 10.10 -10.80 14.34
CA GLY A 192 9.58 -11.08 13.02
C GLY A 192 9.20 -9.82 12.26
N THR A 193 9.20 -9.92 10.93
CA THR A 193 8.76 -8.88 10.02
C THR A 193 7.60 -9.41 9.21
N VAL A 194 6.41 -8.88 9.46
CA VAL A 194 5.31 -9.04 8.51
C VAL A 194 5.66 -8.17 7.33
N ASN A 195 6.19 -8.78 6.26
CA ASN A 195 6.54 -8.05 5.05
C ASN A 195 5.25 -7.67 4.34
N GLY A 196 4.63 -6.57 4.76
CA GLY A 196 3.59 -5.94 3.95
C GLY A 196 4.16 -5.62 2.57
N CYS A 197 3.27 -5.52 1.57
CA CYS A 197 3.60 -5.12 0.20
C CYS A 197 4.22 -3.71 0.08
N PHE A 198 4.49 -3.04 1.20
CA PHE A 198 5.06 -1.71 1.26
C PHE A 198 6.56 -1.73 1.52
N ILE A 199 7.29 -1.08 0.61
CA ILE A 199 8.72 -0.81 0.74
C ILE A 199 9.02 -0.13 2.09
N VAL A 200 8.18 0.81 2.54
CA VAL A 200 8.43 1.54 3.80
C VAL A 200 8.43 0.60 5.00
N SER A 201 7.43 -0.25 5.18
CA SER A 201 7.36 -1.18 6.31
C SER A 201 8.46 -2.25 6.23
N ALA A 202 8.77 -2.73 5.01
CA ALA A 202 9.87 -3.65 4.80
C ALA A 202 11.23 -3.03 5.17
N THR A 203 11.46 -1.76 4.85
CA THR A 203 12.72 -1.07 5.22
C THR A 203 12.83 -0.75 6.70
N THR A 204 11.73 -0.39 7.35
CA THR A 204 11.73 -0.01 8.78
C THR A 204 11.58 -1.22 9.69
N GLY A 205 11.22 -2.38 9.12
CA GLY A 205 10.93 -3.61 9.84
C GLY A 205 9.63 -3.55 10.64
N SER A 206 8.79 -2.53 10.44
CA SER A 206 7.56 -2.36 11.18
C SER A 206 6.49 -1.63 10.35
N PRO A 207 5.26 -2.17 10.25
CA PRO A 207 4.13 -1.44 9.69
C PRO A 207 3.72 -0.23 10.55
N GLU A 208 4.24 -0.11 11.78
CA GLU A 208 3.89 0.96 12.73
C GLU A 208 5.04 1.94 13.00
N SER A 209 6.09 1.89 12.16
CA SER A 209 7.19 2.83 12.26
C SER A 209 6.71 4.28 12.12
N GLU A 210 7.49 5.21 12.64
CA GLU A 210 7.19 6.63 12.51
C GLU A 210 7.06 7.06 11.03
N GLU A 211 7.88 6.50 10.15
CA GLU A 211 7.80 6.73 8.72
C GLU A 211 6.46 6.26 8.14
N VAL A 212 5.98 5.05 8.50
CA VAL A 212 4.70 4.53 8.01
C VAL A 212 3.55 5.40 8.52
N ARG A 213 3.53 5.72 9.81
CA ARG A 213 2.47 6.56 10.42
C ARG A 213 2.41 7.95 9.78
N ARG A 214 3.55 8.58 9.52
CA ARG A 214 3.59 9.89 8.85
C ARG A 214 3.09 9.82 7.40
N LEU A 215 3.42 8.77 6.64
CA LEU A 215 2.90 8.59 5.28
C LEU A 215 1.38 8.36 5.30
N ARG A 216 0.86 7.53 6.23
CA ARG A 216 -0.58 7.30 6.40
C ARG A 216 -1.31 8.60 6.71
N ALA A 217 -0.82 9.37 7.68
CA ALA A 217 -1.43 10.66 8.06
C ALA A 217 -1.46 11.66 6.90
N LEU A 218 -0.38 11.73 6.11
CA LEU A 218 -0.36 12.61 4.94
C LEU A 218 -1.32 12.13 3.84
N ARG A 219 -1.36 10.82 3.58
CA ARG A 219 -2.31 10.23 2.63
C ARG A 219 -3.74 10.57 3.02
N GLU A 220 -4.10 10.37 4.29
CA GLU A 220 -5.42 10.67 4.83
C GLU A 220 -5.77 12.15 4.71
N LEU A 221 -4.81 13.04 4.99
CA LEU A 221 -5.01 14.48 4.81
C LEU A 221 -5.29 14.83 3.33
N VAL A 222 -4.51 14.29 2.39
CA VAL A 222 -4.68 14.55 0.96
C VAL A 222 -6.00 13.96 0.44
N ALA A 223 -6.29 12.71 0.77
CA ALA A 223 -7.53 12.02 0.37
C ALA A 223 -8.77 12.68 0.98
N GLY A 224 -8.67 13.21 2.20
CA GLY A 224 -9.74 13.95 2.87
C GLY A 224 -9.95 15.37 2.35
N THR A 225 -9.03 15.90 1.52
CA THR A 225 -9.13 17.28 1.01
C THR A 225 -9.95 17.39 -0.27
N THR A 226 -9.83 16.42 -1.18
CA THR A 226 -10.55 16.40 -2.47
C THR A 226 -10.80 14.97 -2.92
N GLN A 227 -11.92 14.72 -3.61
CA GLN A 227 -12.15 13.44 -4.28
C GLN A 227 -11.09 13.16 -5.35
N LEU A 228 -10.64 14.19 -6.08
CA LEU A 228 -9.51 14.07 -7.02
C LEU A 228 -8.23 13.60 -6.33
N GLY A 229 -7.95 14.12 -5.12
CA GLY A 229 -6.82 13.69 -4.30
C GLY A 229 -6.94 12.23 -3.87
N ALA A 230 -8.12 11.80 -3.43
CA ALA A 230 -8.38 10.39 -3.09
C ALA A 230 -8.18 9.47 -4.32
N THR A 231 -8.79 9.80 -5.46
CA THR A 231 -8.63 9.02 -6.69
C THR A 231 -7.18 8.99 -7.19
N LEU A 232 -6.43 10.10 -7.06
CA LEU A 232 -5.02 10.11 -7.40
C LEU A 232 -4.22 9.14 -6.52
N ILE A 233 -4.49 9.13 -5.22
CA ILE A 233 -3.87 8.18 -4.29
C ILE A 233 -4.20 6.75 -4.72
N ASP A 234 -5.46 6.43 -5.02
CA ASP A 234 -5.84 5.09 -5.46
C ASP A 234 -5.04 4.66 -6.71
N ARG A 235 -4.92 5.52 -7.73
CA ARG A 235 -4.11 5.25 -8.93
C ARG A 235 -2.62 5.07 -8.64
N ILE A 236 -2.08 5.81 -7.67
CA ILE A 236 -0.69 5.60 -7.22
C ILE A 236 -0.55 4.21 -6.61
N TYR A 237 -1.47 3.80 -5.75
CA TYR A 237 -1.42 2.51 -5.07
C TYR A 237 -1.57 1.35 -6.07
N GLU A 238 -2.53 1.42 -6.98
CA GLU A 238 -2.72 0.44 -8.07
C GLU A 238 -1.40 0.21 -8.85
N GLU A 239 -0.68 1.27 -9.19
CA GLU A 239 0.60 1.17 -9.90
C GLU A 239 1.75 0.74 -8.97
N TYR A 240 1.75 1.20 -7.73
CA TYR A 240 2.76 0.88 -6.72
C TYR A 240 2.81 -0.63 -6.45
N TYR A 241 1.64 -1.27 -6.29
CA TYR A 241 1.53 -2.69 -6.00
C TYR A 241 2.03 -3.59 -7.14
N GLN A 242 2.17 -3.06 -8.36
CA GLN A 242 2.72 -3.84 -9.46
C GLN A 242 4.21 -4.16 -9.27
N PHE A 243 4.93 -3.47 -8.39
CA PHE A 243 6.36 -3.69 -8.18
C PHE A 243 6.79 -3.70 -6.71
N SER A 244 6.02 -3.08 -5.81
CA SER A 244 6.39 -2.95 -4.42
C SER A 244 6.48 -4.28 -3.64
N PRO A 245 5.64 -5.32 -3.87
CA PRO A 245 5.73 -6.58 -3.12
C PRO A 245 7.06 -7.29 -3.38
N ALA A 246 7.50 -7.34 -4.63
CA ALA A 246 8.77 -7.95 -5.00
C ALA A 246 9.97 -7.22 -4.37
N ILE A 247 9.93 -5.88 -4.34
CA ILE A 247 10.95 -5.09 -3.64
C ILE A 247 10.89 -5.34 -2.13
N ALA A 248 9.70 -5.30 -1.51
CA ALA A 248 9.50 -5.49 -0.09
C ALA A 248 9.97 -6.87 0.39
N GLY A 249 9.65 -7.94 -0.34
CA GLY A 249 10.09 -9.30 -0.03
C GLY A 249 11.62 -9.43 -0.03
N ARG A 250 12.31 -8.85 -1.03
CA ARG A 250 13.78 -8.83 -1.07
C ARG A 250 14.38 -8.00 0.06
N LEU A 251 13.74 -6.89 0.44
CA LEU A 251 14.18 -6.08 1.57
C LEU A 251 14.02 -6.82 2.90
N GLY A 252 12.98 -7.63 3.08
CA GLY A 252 12.80 -8.46 4.26
C GLY A 252 13.98 -9.38 4.57
N GLN A 253 14.71 -9.81 3.54
CA GLN A 253 15.80 -10.79 3.64
C GLN A 253 17.21 -10.17 3.78
N ASP A 254 17.37 -8.86 3.56
CA ASP A 254 18.69 -8.21 3.55
C ASP A 254 18.71 -6.92 4.38
N ALA A 255 19.30 -7.00 5.57
CA ALA A 255 19.42 -5.87 6.49
C ALA A 255 20.20 -4.67 5.91
N LEU A 256 21.22 -4.92 5.07
CA LEU A 256 21.98 -3.86 4.43
C LEU A 256 21.16 -3.18 3.34
N ALA A 257 20.35 -3.95 2.61
CA ALA A 257 19.38 -3.43 1.65
C ALA A 257 18.30 -2.57 2.30
N ARG A 258 17.72 -3.02 3.42
CA ARG A 258 16.77 -2.23 4.20
C ARG A 258 17.35 -0.88 4.57
N GLN A 259 18.56 -0.88 5.14
CA GLN A 259 19.22 0.35 5.56
C GLN A 259 19.53 1.27 4.38
N ALA A 260 19.96 0.71 3.24
CA ALA A 260 20.23 1.48 2.03
C ALA A 260 18.96 2.14 1.47
N VAL A 261 17.86 1.37 1.32
CA VAL A 261 16.59 1.91 0.80
C VAL A 261 15.95 2.89 1.79
N LEU A 262 16.09 2.65 3.10
CA LEU A 262 15.63 3.58 4.13
C LEU A 262 16.30 4.96 3.98
N LEU A 263 17.62 4.98 3.80
CA LEU A 263 18.41 6.21 3.69
C LEU A 263 18.31 6.87 2.32
N VAL A 264 18.26 6.08 1.25
CA VAL A 264 18.32 6.60 -0.13
C VAL A 264 16.94 6.93 -0.67
N ALA A 265 15.88 6.20 -0.29
CA ALA A 265 14.54 6.38 -0.85
C ALA A 265 13.52 6.85 0.18
N VAL A 266 13.29 6.07 1.24
CA VAL A 266 12.14 6.27 2.15
C VAL A 266 12.22 7.60 2.91
N ARG A 267 13.34 7.90 3.56
CA ARG A 267 13.49 9.15 4.32
C ARG A 267 13.48 10.41 3.43
N PRO A 268 14.22 10.45 2.30
CA PRO A 268 14.12 11.56 1.35
C PRO A 268 12.70 11.79 0.82
N LEU A 269 11.99 10.72 0.45
CA LEU A 269 10.60 10.81 -0.01
C LEU A 269 9.68 11.37 1.07
N LEU A 270 9.76 10.82 2.28
CA LEU A 270 8.94 11.28 3.39
C LEU A 270 9.20 12.77 3.71
N ALA A 271 10.46 13.21 3.69
CA ALA A 271 10.80 14.61 3.92
C ALA A 271 10.30 15.52 2.78
N TRP A 272 10.36 15.05 1.53
CA TRP A 272 9.79 15.76 0.38
C TRP A 272 8.28 15.93 0.50
N TYR A 273 7.56 14.85 0.78
CA TYR A 273 6.11 14.87 0.95
C TYR A 273 5.69 15.71 2.15
N THR A 274 6.45 15.66 3.23
CA THR A 274 6.23 16.51 4.42
C THR A 274 6.35 17.99 4.04
N LEU A 275 7.39 18.36 3.28
CA LEU A 275 7.54 19.73 2.79
C LEU A 275 6.40 20.14 1.85
N ALA A 276 5.98 19.25 0.96
CA ALA A 276 4.85 19.51 0.06
C ALA A 276 3.54 19.72 0.82
N GLY A 277 3.25 18.87 1.81
CA GLY A 277 2.08 19.01 2.67
C GLY A 277 2.10 20.34 3.43
N VAL A 278 3.21 20.66 4.10
CA VAL A 278 3.33 21.93 4.84
C VAL A 278 3.18 23.14 3.92
N LEU A 279 3.78 23.14 2.73
CA LEU A 279 3.62 24.25 1.78
C LEU A 279 2.17 24.39 1.29
N ALA A 280 1.49 23.28 1.02
CA ALA A 280 0.13 23.27 0.49
C ALA A 280 -0.93 23.63 1.54
N PHE A 281 -0.74 23.23 2.79
CA PHE A 281 -1.73 23.42 3.87
C PHE A 281 -1.42 24.58 4.82
N ASP A 282 -0.13 24.84 5.09
CA ASP A 282 0.31 25.85 6.08
C ASP A 282 1.03 27.07 5.45
N GLY A 283 1.44 26.96 4.17
CA GLY A 283 2.15 28.00 3.43
C GLY A 283 3.64 28.14 3.76
N GLU A 284 4.26 29.28 3.40
CA GLU A 284 5.72 29.51 3.49
C GLU A 284 6.23 29.91 4.90
N GLY A 285 5.57 29.45 5.96
CA GLY A 285 5.88 29.82 7.34
C GLY A 285 7.07 29.06 7.96
N PHE A 286 7.17 29.14 9.29
CA PHE A 286 8.20 28.45 10.07
C PHE A 286 8.20 26.92 9.85
N GLY A 287 7.02 26.31 9.67
CA GLY A 287 6.90 24.89 9.34
C GLY A 287 7.64 24.53 8.06
N ALA A 288 7.49 25.33 6.99
CA ALA A 288 8.15 25.08 5.71
C ALA A 288 9.68 25.21 5.84
N GLU A 289 10.17 26.19 6.60
CA GLU A 289 11.60 26.32 6.92
C GLU A 289 12.16 25.10 7.66
N GLN A 290 11.38 24.54 8.59
CA GLN A 290 11.77 23.32 9.30
C GLN A 290 11.77 22.10 8.38
N ALA A 291 10.73 21.93 7.56
CA ALA A 291 10.63 20.83 6.61
C ALA A 291 11.76 20.86 5.55
N MET A 292 12.18 22.04 5.08
CA MET A 292 13.34 22.16 4.19
C MET A 292 14.65 21.72 4.85
N ARG A 293 14.86 22.05 6.14
CA ARG A 293 16.03 21.56 6.89
C ARG A 293 15.99 20.04 7.06
N ASP A 294 14.81 19.48 7.31
CA ASP A 294 14.66 18.04 7.47
C ASP A 294 14.84 17.30 6.14
N LEU A 295 14.44 17.89 5.01
CA LEU A 295 14.79 17.40 3.67
C LEU A 295 16.31 17.39 3.44
N GLU A 296 17.02 18.46 3.81
CA GLU A 296 18.48 18.50 3.68
C GLU A 296 19.14 17.39 4.53
N ARG A 297 18.63 17.13 5.74
CA ARG A 297 19.12 16.07 6.63
C ARG A 297 18.81 14.67 6.08
N ALA A 298 17.64 14.49 5.49
CA ALA A 298 17.21 13.23 4.89
C ALA A 298 18.10 12.84 3.69
N CYS A 299 18.73 13.82 3.04
CA CYS A 299 19.70 13.62 1.95
C CYS A 299 21.13 13.91 2.45
N PRO A 300 21.80 13.00 3.20
CA PRO A 300 23.09 13.32 3.81
C PRO A 300 24.24 13.49 2.79
N ARG A 301 25.16 14.43 3.08
CA ARG A 301 26.29 14.75 2.19
C ARG A 301 27.23 13.56 1.95
N TYR A 302 27.42 12.69 2.94
CA TYR A 302 28.34 11.56 2.85
C TYR A 302 27.90 10.48 1.85
N LEU A 303 26.64 10.46 1.43
CA LEU A 303 26.14 9.57 0.37
C LEU A 303 26.37 10.13 -1.05
N GLY A 304 26.90 11.35 -1.17
CA GLY A 304 27.21 11.95 -2.47
C GLY A 304 25.95 12.43 -3.21
N ARG A 305 25.33 13.51 -2.72
CA ARG A 305 24.03 14.03 -3.19
C ARG A 305 23.90 14.14 -4.71
N THR A 306 24.90 14.73 -5.39
CA THR A 306 24.91 14.90 -6.85
C THR A 306 24.96 13.56 -7.59
N SER A 307 25.70 12.59 -7.06
CA SER A 307 25.79 11.25 -7.64
C SER A 307 24.46 10.51 -7.52
N VAL A 308 23.87 10.52 -6.32
CA VAL A 308 22.56 9.90 -6.07
C VAL A 308 21.47 10.55 -6.93
N ALA A 309 21.44 11.89 -6.99
CA ALA A 309 20.50 12.63 -7.84
C ALA A 309 20.65 12.25 -9.32
N GLY A 310 21.89 12.13 -9.82
CA GLY A 310 22.16 11.74 -11.21
C GLY A 310 21.66 10.34 -11.55
N VAL A 311 21.83 9.40 -10.63
CA VAL A 311 21.35 8.02 -10.78
C VAL A 311 19.82 7.97 -10.80
N LEU A 312 19.17 8.64 -9.85
CA LEU A 312 17.71 8.71 -9.77
C LEU A 312 17.09 9.39 -10.99
N ALA A 313 17.69 10.47 -11.47
CA ALA A 313 17.28 11.13 -12.70
C ALA A 313 17.44 10.20 -13.93
N GLY A 314 18.52 9.41 -13.96
CA GLY A 314 18.73 8.39 -14.99
C GLY A 314 17.66 7.30 -14.96
N LEU A 315 17.38 6.75 -13.77
CA LEU A 315 16.35 5.74 -13.54
C LEU A 315 14.96 6.23 -13.95
N ARG A 316 14.59 7.45 -13.53
CA ARG A 316 13.35 8.11 -13.94
C ARG A 316 13.24 8.23 -15.47
N ALA A 317 14.35 8.48 -16.15
CA ALA A 317 14.41 8.55 -17.61
C ALA A 317 14.48 7.16 -18.30
N GLY A 318 14.28 6.06 -17.56
CA GLY A 318 14.33 4.70 -18.07
C GLY A 318 15.74 4.18 -18.39
N LYS A 319 16.79 4.87 -17.95
CA LYS A 319 18.18 4.43 -18.16
C LYS A 319 18.53 3.26 -17.22
N PRO A 320 19.37 2.31 -17.67
CA PRO A 320 19.86 1.26 -16.78
C PRO A 320 20.70 1.82 -15.63
N LEU A 321 20.80 1.05 -14.54
CA LEU A 321 21.74 1.36 -13.46
C LEU A 321 23.19 1.33 -13.99
N PRO A 322 24.07 2.23 -13.52
CA PRO A 322 25.48 2.18 -13.87
C PRO A 322 26.13 0.87 -13.42
N ASP A 323 26.99 0.27 -14.25
CA ASP A 323 27.67 -1.02 -13.99
C ASP A 323 28.51 -1.06 -12.70
N LYS A 324 28.92 0.11 -12.20
CA LYS A 324 29.73 0.24 -10.99
C LYS A 324 28.90 0.21 -9.70
N MET A 325 27.58 0.06 -9.80
CA MET A 325 26.72 0.01 -8.64
C MET A 325 26.87 -1.31 -7.87
N PRO A 326 26.65 -1.30 -6.54
CA PRO A 326 26.59 -2.53 -5.75
C PRO A 326 25.64 -3.55 -6.40
N PRO A 327 25.99 -4.86 -6.43
CA PRO A 327 25.14 -5.92 -6.97
C PRO A 327 23.71 -5.91 -6.41
N LEU A 328 23.59 -5.51 -5.14
CA LEU A 328 22.32 -5.33 -4.48
C LEU A 328 21.41 -4.30 -5.14
N LEU A 329 21.93 -3.20 -5.69
CA LEU A 329 21.08 -2.25 -6.42
C LEU A 329 20.62 -2.82 -7.77
N HIS A 330 21.46 -3.66 -8.40
CA HIS A 330 21.08 -4.34 -9.63
C HIS A 330 19.91 -5.32 -9.43
N SER A 331 19.74 -5.91 -8.25
CA SER A 331 18.60 -6.80 -7.98
C SER A 331 17.25 -6.08 -7.93
N PHE A 332 17.24 -4.75 -7.80
CA PHE A 332 16.02 -3.91 -7.86
C PHE A 332 15.83 -3.23 -9.23
N ALA A 333 16.76 -3.40 -10.17
CA ALA A 333 16.80 -2.59 -11.39
C ALA A 333 15.55 -2.77 -12.27
N GLU A 334 15.00 -3.98 -12.34
CA GLU A 334 13.82 -4.28 -13.14
C GLU A 334 12.56 -3.66 -12.54
N ASP A 335 12.33 -3.83 -11.23
CA ASP A 335 11.18 -3.25 -10.54
C ASP A 335 11.21 -1.72 -10.54
N VAL A 336 12.40 -1.11 -10.40
CA VAL A 336 12.56 0.34 -10.52
C VAL A 336 12.28 0.81 -11.95
N ARG A 337 12.66 0.04 -12.96
CA ARG A 337 12.33 0.34 -14.37
C ARG A 337 10.84 0.23 -14.62
N LYS A 338 10.19 -0.78 -14.04
CA LYS A 338 8.73 -0.94 -14.07
C LYS A 338 8.06 0.27 -13.44
N ALA A 339 8.47 0.67 -12.23
CA ALA A 339 7.98 1.88 -11.56
C ALA A 339 8.16 3.15 -12.39
N ALA A 340 9.28 3.29 -13.11
CA ALA A 340 9.55 4.45 -13.98
C ALA A 340 8.65 4.52 -15.22
N ALA A 341 8.17 3.37 -15.71
CA ALA A 341 7.26 3.31 -16.86
C ALA A 341 5.80 3.62 -16.46
N LEU A 342 5.47 3.55 -15.17
CA LEU A 342 4.14 3.74 -14.64
C LEU A 342 3.91 5.23 -14.33
N PRO A 343 2.88 5.88 -14.90
CA PRO A 343 2.75 7.34 -14.86
C PRO A 343 2.47 7.94 -13.47
N HIS A 344 1.67 7.29 -12.64
CA HIS A 344 1.34 7.74 -11.28
C HIS A 344 2.45 7.36 -10.30
N ALA A 345 2.93 6.12 -10.32
CA ALA A 345 4.03 5.67 -9.47
C ALA A 345 5.35 6.39 -9.81
N GLY A 346 5.64 6.61 -11.09
CA GLY A 346 6.81 7.36 -11.53
C GLY A 346 6.77 8.83 -11.07
N TRP A 347 5.60 9.48 -11.14
CA TRP A 347 5.38 10.82 -10.61
C TRP A 347 5.43 10.86 -9.08
N ALA A 348 4.83 9.90 -8.40
CA ALA A 348 4.76 9.90 -6.95
C ALA A 348 6.10 9.52 -6.32
N ILE A 349 6.89 8.63 -6.90
CA ILE A 349 8.06 8.05 -6.23
C ILE A 349 9.36 8.53 -6.86
N LEU A 350 9.58 8.30 -8.15
CA LEU A 350 10.89 8.56 -8.74
C LEU A 350 11.16 10.04 -9.01
N ASP A 351 10.13 10.80 -9.41
CA ASP A 351 10.26 12.24 -9.60
C ASP A 351 10.66 12.99 -8.31
N PRO A 352 9.87 12.94 -7.21
CA PRO A 352 10.19 13.67 -6.00
C PRO A 352 11.46 13.15 -5.34
N LEU A 353 11.79 11.86 -5.50
CA LEU A 353 13.06 11.34 -5.01
C LEU A 353 14.25 11.94 -5.76
N ALA A 354 14.20 12.05 -7.10
CA ALA A 354 15.23 12.72 -7.88
C ALA A 354 15.34 14.21 -7.52
N ARG A 355 14.20 14.89 -7.31
CA ARG A 355 14.16 16.31 -6.90
C ARG A 355 14.68 16.52 -5.48
N ALA A 356 14.35 15.68 -4.52
CA ALA A 356 14.84 15.74 -3.14
C ALA A 356 16.37 15.72 -3.10
N TRP A 357 16.97 14.74 -3.77
CA TRP A 357 18.43 14.62 -3.85
C TRP A 357 19.08 15.75 -4.66
N GLY A 358 18.44 16.17 -5.75
CA GLY A 358 18.91 17.29 -6.59
C GLY A 358 18.88 18.64 -5.85
N ALA A 359 17.80 18.90 -5.13
CA ALA A 359 17.60 20.09 -4.30
C ALA A 359 18.56 20.13 -3.12
N ALA A 360 18.84 19.00 -2.48
CA ALA A 360 19.85 18.95 -1.42
C ALA A 360 21.29 19.13 -1.95
N GLY A 361 21.55 18.71 -3.19
CA GLY A 361 22.89 18.74 -3.81
C GLY A 361 23.27 20.06 -4.51
N ALA A 362 22.29 20.91 -4.81
CA ALA A 362 22.49 22.17 -5.54
C ALA A 362 21.75 23.33 -4.86
N ARG A 363 22.13 24.58 -5.15
CA ARG A 363 21.38 25.76 -4.70
C ARG A 363 20.12 25.96 -5.54
N ARG A 364 19.18 25.02 -5.49
CA ARG A 364 17.88 25.12 -6.15
C ARG A 364 16.85 25.74 -5.21
N ASP A 365 15.89 26.45 -5.79
CA ASP A 365 14.69 26.85 -5.06
C ASP A 365 13.80 25.62 -4.85
N VAL A 366 13.91 25.01 -3.67
CA VAL A 366 13.17 23.79 -3.31
C VAL A 366 11.67 24.00 -3.36
N ARG A 367 11.18 25.20 -3.03
CA ARG A 367 9.75 25.50 -3.03
C ARG A 367 9.21 25.54 -4.46
N ALA A 368 9.96 26.14 -5.38
CA ALA A 368 9.63 26.12 -6.79
C ALA A 368 9.63 24.69 -7.36
N GLU A 369 10.58 23.86 -6.96
CA GLU A 369 10.63 22.44 -7.37
C GLU A 369 9.45 21.62 -6.83
N VAL A 370 9.03 21.86 -5.58
CA VAL A 370 7.82 21.24 -5.00
C VAL A 370 6.57 21.68 -5.75
N ALA A 371 6.41 22.98 -5.99
CA ALA A 371 5.25 23.50 -6.71
C ALA A 371 5.17 22.98 -8.14
N GLN A 372 6.31 22.90 -8.83
CA GLN A 372 6.37 22.29 -10.15
C GLN A 372 6.00 20.81 -10.10
N TRP A 373 6.52 20.05 -9.14
CA TRP A 373 6.15 18.64 -8.98
C TRP A 373 4.64 18.45 -8.73
N LEU A 374 4.02 19.29 -7.90
CA LEU A 374 2.58 19.27 -7.67
C LEU A 374 1.80 19.63 -8.95
N ALA A 375 2.25 20.62 -9.73
CA ALA A 375 1.64 20.98 -11.01
C ALA A 375 1.81 19.88 -12.07
N ASP A 376 2.86 19.07 -11.95
CA ASP A 376 3.14 17.93 -12.80
C ASP A 376 2.26 16.70 -12.46
N ALA A 377 1.45 16.75 -11.40
CA ALA A 377 0.54 15.65 -11.03
C ALA A 377 -0.32 15.18 -12.22
N PRO A 378 -0.48 13.86 -12.44
CA PRO A 378 -1.19 13.29 -13.58
C PRO A 378 -2.73 13.39 -13.47
N LEU A 379 -3.25 14.50 -12.95
CA LEU A 379 -4.69 14.71 -12.77
C LEU A 379 -5.48 14.74 -14.09
N ASP A 380 -4.82 15.16 -15.17
CA ASP A 380 -5.34 15.14 -16.55
C ASP A 380 -5.57 13.72 -17.10
N LYS A 381 -5.04 12.69 -16.44
CA LYS A 381 -5.29 11.28 -16.75
C LYS A 381 -6.47 10.69 -15.98
N LEU A 382 -7.00 11.44 -15.01
CA LEU A 382 -8.16 11.03 -14.22
C LEU A 382 -9.45 11.46 -14.91
N ALA A 383 -10.53 10.75 -14.58
CA ALA A 383 -11.86 11.18 -14.98
C ALA A 383 -12.17 12.54 -14.36
N GLN A 384 -12.82 13.41 -15.14
CA GLN A 384 -13.34 14.67 -14.62
C GLN A 384 -14.33 14.38 -13.48
N PRO A 385 -14.30 15.14 -12.37
CA PRO A 385 -15.36 15.09 -11.38
C PRO A 385 -16.72 15.38 -11.99
N ALA A 386 -17.78 14.83 -11.38
CA ALA A 386 -19.14 15.13 -11.77
C ALA A 386 -19.43 16.63 -11.62
N ASP A 387 -20.24 17.20 -12.52
CA ASP A 387 -20.49 18.64 -12.59
C ASP A 387 -20.96 19.25 -11.26
N ALA A 388 -21.73 18.49 -10.47
CA ALA A 388 -22.22 18.92 -9.16
C ALA A 388 -21.10 19.11 -8.11
N MET A 389 -19.97 18.42 -8.26
CA MET A 389 -18.82 18.46 -7.34
C MET A 389 -17.65 19.27 -7.89
N LEU A 390 -17.60 19.48 -9.20
CA LEU A 390 -16.47 20.08 -9.92
C LEU A 390 -16.03 21.44 -9.35
N ASP A 391 -16.97 22.31 -9.00
CA ASP A 391 -16.63 23.65 -8.50
C ASP A 391 -15.96 23.60 -7.12
N GLY A 392 -16.46 22.76 -6.21
CA GLY A 392 -15.87 22.55 -4.89
C GLY A 392 -14.51 21.87 -4.96
N GLU A 393 -14.38 20.84 -5.80
CA GLU A 393 -13.13 20.13 -6.06
C GLU A 393 -12.04 21.08 -6.58
N LEU A 394 -12.36 21.91 -7.57
CA LEU A 394 -11.41 22.88 -8.13
C LEU A 394 -11.07 23.99 -7.14
N SER A 395 -12.02 24.45 -6.32
CA SER A 395 -11.74 25.43 -5.27
C SER A 395 -10.75 24.89 -4.23
N ALA A 396 -10.97 23.66 -3.74
CA ALA A 396 -10.09 23.03 -2.77
C ALA A 396 -8.70 22.74 -3.36
N LEU A 397 -8.65 22.20 -4.59
CA LEU A 397 -7.41 21.99 -5.32
C LEU A 397 -6.65 23.30 -5.56
N ALA A 398 -7.34 24.40 -5.86
CA ALA A 398 -6.72 25.70 -6.06
C ALA A 398 -6.00 26.21 -4.78
N GLY A 399 -6.59 25.96 -3.61
CA GLY A 399 -6.02 26.32 -2.31
C GLY A 399 -4.68 25.65 -2.02
N LEU A 400 -4.50 24.40 -2.48
CA LEU A 400 -3.23 23.67 -2.35
C LEU A 400 -2.05 24.34 -3.09
N PHE A 401 -2.33 25.30 -3.97
CA PHE A 401 -1.33 26.05 -4.72
C PHE A 401 -1.23 27.53 -4.31
N ASP A 402 -1.89 27.97 -3.23
CA ASP A 402 -1.88 29.40 -2.85
C ASP A 402 -0.46 29.93 -2.57
N PHE A 403 0.46 29.06 -2.14
CA PHE A 403 1.86 29.41 -1.97
C PHE A 403 2.59 29.66 -3.31
N ARG A 404 2.10 29.14 -4.45
CA ARG A 404 2.69 29.29 -5.80
C ARG A 404 1.61 29.30 -6.90
N PRO A 405 0.91 30.44 -7.12
CA PRO A 405 -0.17 30.54 -8.11
C PRO A 405 0.24 30.27 -9.56
N GLU A 406 1.51 30.45 -9.92
CA GLU A 406 2.03 30.11 -11.25
C GLU A 406 2.02 28.61 -11.54
N ALA A 407 2.27 27.77 -10.52
CA ALA A 407 2.21 26.32 -10.65
C ALA A 407 0.76 25.86 -10.85
N ARG A 408 -0.20 26.51 -10.17
CA ARG A 408 -1.64 26.29 -10.42
C ARG A 408 -2.01 26.51 -11.89
N ARG A 409 -1.48 27.58 -12.50
CA ARG A 409 -1.73 27.87 -13.93
C ARG A 409 -1.12 26.83 -14.87
N ALA A 410 0.05 26.30 -14.54
CA ALA A 410 0.66 25.22 -15.31
C ALA A 410 -0.19 23.94 -15.30
N LEU A 411 -0.75 23.59 -14.14
CA LEU A 411 -1.74 22.50 -14.02
C LEU A 411 -3.01 22.81 -14.81
N GLY A 412 -3.53 24.03 -14.69
CA GLY A 412 -4.72 24.50 -15.41
C GLY A 412 -4.64 24.36 -16.92
N ALA A 413 -3.47 24.59 -17.51
CA ALA A 413 -3.23 24.41 -18.94
C ALA A 413 -3.44 22.94 -19.39
N ARG A 414 -3.04 21.96 -18.56
CA ARG A 414 -3.25 20.53 -18.84
C ARG A 414 -4.70 20.13 -18.61
N LEU A 415 -5.30 20.58 -17.51
CA LEU A 415 -6.70 20.28 -17.20
C LEU A 415 -7.65 20.87 -18.25
N THR A 416 -7.33 22.02 -18.84
CA THR A 416 -8.12 22.60 -19.95
C THR A 416 -8.14 21.70 -21.18
N GLN A 417 -7.05 20.98 -21.45
CA GLN A 417 -6.98 20.04 -22.57
C GLN A 417 -7.74 18.75 -22.26
N ALA A 418 -7.62 18.23 -21.04
CA ALA A 418 -8.29 17.00 -20.63
C ALA A 418 -9.79 17.18 -20.38
N TRP A 419 -10.19 18.31 -19.82
CA TRP A 419 -11.55 18.61 -19.35
C TRP A 419 -12.09 19.90 -20.02
N PRO A 420 -12.35 19.88 -21.34
CA PRO A 420 -12.78 21.08 -22.07
C PRO A 420 -14.13 21.64 -21.58
N GLN A 421 -14.95 20.81 -20.92
CA GLN A 421 -16.22 21.24 -20.32
C GLN A 421 -16.01 21.99 -18.99
N ALA A 422 -14.87 21.81 -18.33
CA ALA A 422 -14.52 22.44 -17.06
C ALA A 422 -13.90 23.84 -17.20
N ILE A 423 -13.65 24.35 -18.42
CA ILE A 423 -12.94 25.62 -18.67
C ILE A 423 -13.50 26.79 -17.85
N SER A 424 -14.83 26.92 -17.81
CA SER A 424 -15.46 28.01 -17.05
C SER A 424 -15.20 27.88 -15.54
N ALA A 425 -15.13 26.66 -15.01
CA ALA A 425 -14.83 26.42 -13.60
C ALA A 425 -13.33 26.62 -13.30
N LEU A 426 -12.45 26.16 -14.20
CA LEU A 426 -11.01 26.40 -14.13
C LEU A 426 -10.67 27.90 -14.10
N ALA A 427 -11.34 28.72 -14.93
CA ALA A 427 -11.17 30.17 -14.92
C ALA A 427 -11.61 30.81 -13.59
N ARG A 428 -12.75 30.37 -13.03
CA ARG A 428 -13.25 30.89 -11.74
C ARG A 428 -12.26 30.69 -10.60
N HIS A 429 -11.56 29.55 -10.59
CA HIS A 429 -10.61 29.17 -9.54
C HIS A 429 -9.15 29.52 -9.87
N GLY A 430 -8.92 30.34 -10.89
CA GLY A 430 -7.60 30.89 -11.21
C GLY A 430 -6.59 29.86 -11.72
N PHE A 431 -7.07 28.82 -12.41
CA PHE A 431 -6.25 27.87 -13.16
C PHE A 431 -5.88 28.39 -14.56
N ILE A 432 -6.67 29.29 -15.14
CA ILE A 432 -6.41 29.91 -16.45
C ILE A 432 -6.63 31.41 -16.44
#